data_AF-A0A7C4XHP6-F1
#
_entry.id   AF-A0A7C4XHP6-F1
#
_cell.length_a   1.000
_cell.length_b   1.000
_cell.length_c   1.000
_cell.angle_alpha   90.00
_cell.angle_beta   90.00
_cell.angle_gamma   90.00
#
_symmetry.space_group_name_H-M   'P 1'
#
loop_
_entity.id
_entity.type
_entity.pdbx_description
1 polymer ?
#
loop_
_entity_poly.entity_id
_entity_poly.type
_entity_poly.pdbx_seq_one_letter_code
_entity_poly.pdbx_strand_id
1 'polypeptide(L)'
;MEGTLDIKRFQGLLKHTDIVVASGVVVVLFFMILPIPPLIMDIALSFNITLALVILLTTTYVKEPLELSSFPSILLLTTLLRLGLNVASTRLILLRGDEGITAAGKVIA
;
A
#
# COMPACT_ATOMS: atom_id res chain seq x y z
N MET A 1 -33.87 -5.28 -33.04
CA MET A 1 -32.49 -5.81 -33.12
C MET A 1 -31.54 -4.63 -32.94
N GLU A 2 -31.37 -4.13 -31.71
CA GLU A 2 -30.65 -2.86 -31.41
C GLU A 2 -29.64 -3.04 -30.27
N GLY A 3 -28.90 -4.16 -30.27
CA GLY A 3 -27.94 -4.52 -29.21
C GLY A 3 -26.47 -4.52 -29.64
N THR A 4 -26.14 -4.18 -30.88
CA THR A 4 -24.78 -4.34 -31.43
C THR A 4 -24.06 -3.03 -31.73
N LEU A 5 -24.70 -1.87 -31.48
CA LEU A 5 -24.19 -0.56 -31.87
C LEU A 5 -23.27 0.12 -30.84
N ASP A 6 -23.19 -0.41 -29.62
CA ASP A 6 -22.35 0.14 -28.54
C ASP A 6 -20.92 -0.42 -28.57
N ILE A 7 -20.78 -1.74 -28.79
CA ILE A 7 -19.49 -2.46 -28.86
C ILE A 7 -18.54 -1.89 -29.93
N LYS A 8 -19.06 -1.49 -31.10
CA LYS A 8 -18.23 -0.97 -32.20
C LYS A 8 -17.72 0.46 -31.96
N ARG A 9 -18.44 1.26 -31.16
CA ARG A 9 -17.98 2.59 -30.73
C ARG A 9 -16.91 2.48 -29.65
N PHE A 10 -17.05 1.52 -28.74
CA PHE A 10 -16.01 1.19 -27.76
C PHE A 10 -14.71 0.73 -28.46
N GLN A 11 -14.83 -0.03 -29.55
CA GLN A 11 -13.68 -0.45 -30.38
C GLN A 11 -12.97 0.70 -31.12
N GLY A 12 -13.69 1.79 -31.43
CA GLY A 12 -13.11 3.01 -32.01
C GLY A 12 -12.31 3.85 -31.01
N LEU A 13 -12.71 3.83 -29.73
CA LEU A 13 -11.93 4.41 -28.63
C LEU A 13 -10.63 3.63 -28.37
N LEU A 14 -10.68 2.29 -28.49
CA LEU A 14 -9.52 1.41 -28.37
C LEU A 14 -8.51 1.56 -29.53
N LYS A 15 -8.84 2.31 -30.59
CA LYS A 15 -7.97 2.55 -31.75
C LYS A 15 -6.95 3.67 -31.52
N HIS A 16 -7.18 4.54 -30.53
CA HIS A 16 -6.18 5.45 -30.00
C HIS A 16 -5.64 4.85 -28.70
N THR A 17 -4.66 3.96 -28.84
CA THR A 17 -3.94 3.34 -27.72
C THR A 17 -3.52 4.38 -26.68
N ASP A 18 -3.19 5.60 -27.10
CA ASP A 18 -2.83 6.71 -26.22
C ASP A 18 -3.94 7.10 -25.24
N ILE A 19 -5.21 7.09 -25.64
CA ILE A 19 -6.34 7.45 -24.76
C ILE A 19 -6.60 6.35 -23.73
N VAL A 20 -6.48 5.08 -24.15
CA VAL A 20 -6.63 3.93 -23.25
C VAL A 20 -5.51 3.93 -22.22
N VAL A 21 -4.26 4.13 -22.66
CA VAL A 21 -3.11 4.23 -21.78
C VAL A 21 -3.22 5.44 -20.85
N ALA A 22 -3.60 6.62 -21.34
CA ALA A 22 -3.81 7.82 -20.53
C ALA A 22 -4.91 7.63 -19.48
N SER A 23 -6.05 7.02 -19.85
CA SER A 23 -7.12 6.71 -18.89
C SER A 23 -6.67 5.72 -17.82
N GLY A 24 -5.87 4.71 -18.18
CA GLY A 24 -5.27 3.77 -17.25
C GLY A 24 -4.32 4.46 -16.26
N VAL A 25 -3.49 5.38 -16.74
CA VAL A 25 -2.60 6.18 -15.88
C VAL A 25 -3.42 7.07 -14.93
N VAL A 26 -4.48 7.72 -15.40
CA VAL A 26 -5.36 8.54 -14.56
C VAL A 26 -6.04 7.72 -13.47
N VAL A 27 -6.48 6.50 -13.76
CA VAL A 27 -7.07 5.59 -12.76
C VAL A 27 -6.03 5.15 -11.72
N VAL A 28 -4.81 4.82 -12.16
CA VAL A 28 -3.69 4.49 -11.25
C VAL A 28 -3.32 5.69 -10.37
N LEU A 29 -3.31 6.89 -10.93
CA LEU A 29 -3.15 8.15 -10.18
C LEU A 29 -4.35 8.44 -9.26
N PHE A 30 -5.53 7.91 -9.54
CA PHE A 30 -6.69 8.05 -8.66
C PHE A 30 -6.58 7.13 -7.43
N PHE A 31 -6.10 5.90 -7.60
CA PHE A 31 -5.75 4.99 -6.48
C PHE A 31 -4.55 5.51 -5.67
N MET A 32 -3.50 5.92 -6.38
CA MET A 32 -2.69 7.14 -6.19
C MET A 32 -3.11 8.25 -5.23
N ILE A 33 -4.38 8.64 -5.26
CA ILE A 33 -4.96 9.81 -4.57
C ILE A 33 -5.92 9.35 -3.47
N LEU A 34 -6.52 8.16 -3.56
CA LEU A 34 -7.43 7.63 -2.56
C LEU A 34 -6.67 7.36 -1.24
N PRO A 35 -6.98 8.09 -0.16
CA PRO A 35 -6.32 7.93 1.12
C PRO A 35 -6.83 6.67 1.81
N ILE A 36 -5.91 5.85 2.33
CA ILE A 36 -6.31 4.71 3.18
C ILE A 36 -6.86 5.29 4.50
N PRO A 37 -8.00 4.78 5.01
CA PRO A 37 -8.53 5.22 6.29
C PRO A 37 -7.48 5.12 7.42
N PRO A 38 -7.38 6.14 8.30
CA PRO A 38 -6.37 6.19 9.37
C PRO A 38 -6.44 4.99 10.33
N LEU A 39 -7.64 4.48 10.59
CA LEU A 39 -7.85 3.30 11.43
C LEU A 39 -7.05 2.06 10.95
N ILE A 40 -6.97 1.85 9.63
CA ILE A 40 -6.25 0.71 9.05
C ILE A 40 -4.74 0.94 9.15
N MET A 41 -4.30 2.20 9.04
CA MET A 41 -2.90 2.58 9.20
C MET A 41 -2.38 2.28 10.60
N ASP A 42 -3.14 2.66 11.64
CA ASP A 42 -2.78 2.42 13.04
C ASP A 42 -2.60 0.94 13.35
N ILE A 43 -3.58 0.13 12.93
CA ILE A 43 -3.55 -1.32 13.13
C ILE A 43 -2.33 -1.93 12.42
N ALA A 44 -2.08 -1.52 11.17
CA ALA A 44 -0.98 -2.07 10.39
C ALA A 44 0.41 -1.63 10.90
N LEU A 45 0.53 -0.40 11.39
CA LEU A 45 1.75 0.12 12.03
C LEU A 45 2.04 -0.61 13.35
N SER A 46 1.03 -0.72 14.21
CA SER A 46 1.12 -1.47 15.48
C SER A 46 1.48 -2.94 15.24
N PHE A 47 0.81 -3.59 14.28
CA PHE A 47 1.11 -4.96 13.87
C PHE A 47 2.55 -5.13 13.37
N ASN A 48 3.08 -4.18 12.60
CA ASN A 48 4.46 -4.23 12.12
C ASN A 48 5.47 -4.22 13.29
N ILE A 49 5.26 -3.35 14.29
CA ILE A 49 6.11 -3.26 15.47
C ILE A 49 6.01 -4.55 16.29
N THR A 50 4.81 -5.07 16.52
CA THR A 50 4.60 -6.36 17.21
C THR A 50 5.31 -7.50 16.49
N LEU A 51 5.17 -7.61 15.16
CA LEU A 51 5.82 -8.64 14.36
C LEU A 51 7.35 -8.51 14.44
N ALA A 52 7.88 -7.29 14.37
CA ALA A 52 9.31 -7.04 14.52
C ALA A 52 9.84 -7.49 15.90
N LEU A 53 9.07 -7.25 16.97
CA LEU A 53 9.40 -7.71 18.32
C LEU A 53 9.33 -9.23 18.45
N VAL A 54 8.31 -9.88 17.89
CA VAL A 54 8.21 -11.35 17.87
C VAL A 54 9.43 -11.95 17.16
N ILE A 55 9.79 -11.44 15.99
CA ILE A 55 10.97 -11.89 15.25
C ILE A 55 12.23 -11.69 16.08
N LEU A 56 12.41 -10.51 16.70
CA LEU A 56 13.54 -10.21 17.57
C LEU A 56 13.67 -11.22 18.72
N LEU A 57 12.58 -11.47 19.43
CA LEU A 57 12.55 -12.43 20.53
C LEU A 57 12.85 -13.84 20.02
N THR A 58 12.16 -14.29 18.97
CA THR A 58 12.40 -15.61 18.35
C THR A 58 13.86 -15.79 17.99
N THR A 59 14.48 -14.81 17.30
CA THR A 59 15.90 -14.91 16.90
C THR A 59 16.88 -14.93 18.06
N THR A 60 16.54 -14.29 19.18
CA THR A 60 17.35 -14.28 20.40
C THR A 60 17.33 -15.64 21.10
N TYR A 61 16.25 -16.41 20.95
CA TYR A 61 16.07 -17.71 21.59
C TYR A 61 16.36 -18.92 20.66
N VAL A 62 16.56 -18.71 19.36
CA VAL A 62 16.93 -19.78 18.41
C VAL A 62 18.32 -20.35 18.71
N LYS A 63 18.40 -21.67 18.85
CA LYS A 63 19.66 -22.39 19.19
C LYS A 63 20.32 -23.09 18.00
N GLU A 64 19.60 -23.32 16.89
CA GLU A 64 20.14 -24.02 15.72
C GLU A 64 19.98 -23.21 14.42
N PRO A 65 21.03 -23.13 13.58
CA PRO A 65 21.03 -22.36 12.34
C PRO A 65 20.13 -22.94 11.22
N LEU A 66 19.56 -24.14 11.39
CA LEU A 66 18.69 -24.76 10.39
C LEU A 66 17.34 -24.04 10.24
N GLU A 67 16.87 -23.36 11.29
CA GLU A 67 15.73 -22.44 11.23
C GLU A 67 16.06 -21.15 10.47
N LEU A 68 17.35 -20.85 10.23
CA LEU A 68 17.80 -19.66 9.52
C LEU A 68 17.56 -19.72 8.01
N SER A 69 17.10 -20.83 7.43
CA SER A 69 16.73 -20.83 6.00
C SER A 69 15.42 -20.08 5.73
N SER A 70 14.47 -20.09 6.67
CA SER A 70 13.20 -19.35 6.54
C SER A 70 13.30 -17.94 7.12
N PHE A 71 14.29 -17.70 8.00
CA PHE A 71 14.47 -16.43 8.67
C PHE A 71 14.71 -15.22 7.73
N PRO A 72 15.63 -15.27 6.73
CA PRO A 72 15.85 -14.18 5.79
C PRO A 72 14.59 -13.82 5.00
N SER A 73 13.79 -14.80 4.59
CA SER A 73 12.55 -14.57 3.86
C SER A 73 11.52 -13.83 4.71
N ILE A 74 11.36 -14.22 5.98
CA ILE A 74 10.46 -13.55 6.93
C ILE A 74 10.96 -12.12 7.21
N LEU A 75 12.27 -11.94 7.37
CA LEU A 75 12.87 -10.63 7.61
C LEU A 75 12.72 -9.70 6.39
N LEU A 76 12.90 -10.22 5.17
CA LEU A 76 12.73 -9.48 3.92
C LEU A 76 11.28 -9.08 3.70
N LEU A 77 10.32 -9.98 3.97
CA LEU A 77 8.89 -9.67 3.97
C LEU A 77 8.53 -8.59 4.99
N THR A 78 9.04 -8.69 6.22
CA THR A 78 8.79 -7.70 7.29
C THR A 78 9.37 -6.33 6.92
N THR A 79 10.49 -6.31 6.22
CA THR A 79 11.13 -5.08 5.73
C THR A 79 10.33 -4.45 4.60
N LEU A 80 9.79 -5.24 3.67
CA LEU A 80 8.88 -4.74 2.62
C LEU A 80 7.59 -4.17 3.23
N LEU A 81 7.03 -4.84 4.24
CA LEU A 81 5.89 -4.34 5.01
C LEU A 81 6.19 -2.97 5.64
N ARG A 82 7.38 -2.79 6.23
CA ARG A 82 7.83 -1.49 6.76
C ARG A 82 7.89 -0.40 5.69
N LEU A 83 8.50 -0.71 4.53
CA LEU A 83 8.62 0.26 3.44
C LEU A 83 7.24 0.69 2.93
N GLY A 84 6.32 -0.26 2.73
CA GLY A 84 4.94 0.04 2.31
C GLY A 84 4.18 0.91 3.30
N LEU A 85 4.25 0.57 4.60
CA LEU A 85 3.57 1.33 5.65
C LEU A 85 4.14 2.74 5.82
N ASN A 86 5.45 2.91 5.73
CA ASN A 86 6.08 4.22 5.85
C ASN A 86 5.75 5.13 4.66
N VAL A 87 5.73 4.61 3.43
CA VAL A 87 5.32 5.39 2.25
C VAL A 87 3.83 5.73 2.32
N ALA A 88 2.99 4.81 2.77
CA ALA A 88 1.55 5.05 2.91
C ALA A 88 1.25 6.05 4.03
N SER A 89 1.95 5.97 5.16
CA SER A 89 1.84 6.90 6.30
C SER A 89 2.27 8.32 5.90
N THR A 90 3.44 8.48 5.29
CA THR A 90 3.92 9.80 4.83
C THR A 90 2.97 10.43 3.82
N ARG A 91 2.44 9.66 2.87
CA ARG A 91 1.42 10.12 1.93
C ARG A 91 0.14 10.55 2.65
N LEU A 92 -0.33 9.78 3.61
CA LEU A 92 -1.54 10.07 4.40
C LEU A 92 -1.37 11.33 5.26
N ILE A 93 -0.19 11.53 5.85
CA ILE A 93 0.18 12.74 6.60
C ILE A 93 0.23 13.95 5.67
N LEU A 94 0.89 13.84 4.50
CA LEU A 94 1.01 14.93 3.53
C LEU A 94 -0.34 15.33 2.92
N LEU A 95 -1.25 14.38 2.69
CA LEU A 95 -2.63 14.64 2.23
C LEU A 95 -3.49 15.38 3.27
N ARG A 96 -3.14 15.30 4.56
CA ARG A 96 -3.85 15.96 5.67
C ARG A 96 -3.05 17.10 6.27
N GLY A 97 -1.93 17.49 5.65
CA GLY A 97 -1.01 18.51 6.17
C GLY A 97 -1.61 19.92 6.25
N ASP A 98 -2.66 20.22 5.47
CA ASP A 98 -3.39 21.50 5.53
C ASP A 98 -4.19 21.70 6.84
N GLU A 99 -4.45 20.63 7.61
CA GLU A 99 -5.19 20.69 8.88
C GLU A 99 -4.31 21.15 10.08
N GLY A 100 -3.05 21.54 9.83
CA GLY A 100 -2.10 22.05 10.84
C GLY A 100 -1.31 20.97 11.59
N ILE A 101 -0.41 21.37 12.50
CA ILE A 101 0.50 20.44 13.23
C ILE A 101 -0.25 19.37 14.07
N THR A 102 -1.49 19.66 14.47
CA THR A 102 -2.36 18.75 15.22
C THR A 102 -3.04 17.70 14.34
N ALA A 103 -3.03 17.88 13.01
CA ALA A 103 -3.57 16.92 12.05
C ALA A 103 -2.82 15.59 12.07
N ALA A 104 -1.48 15.66 12.16
CA ALA A 104 -0.63 14.47 12.16
C ALA A 104 -0.97 13.49 13.30
N GLY A 105 -1.22 14.01 14.51
CA GLY A 105 -1.63 13.19 15.67
C GLY A 105 -3.08 12.69 15.61
N LYS A 106 -3.89 13.17 14.65
CA LYS A 106 -5.26 12.70 14.40
C LYS A 106 -5.32 11.66 13.27
N VAL A 107 -4.25 11.53 12.49
CA VAL A 107 -4.11 10.56 11.40
C VAL A 107 -3.67 9.18 11.90
N ILE A 108 -2.91 9.16 13.00
CA ILE A 108 -2.31 7.97 13.60
C ILE A 108 -2.46 8.11 15.12
N ALA A 109 -3.18 7.20 15.79
CA ALA A 109 -3.55 7.25 17.22
C ALA A 109 -2.81 6.22 18.08
#